data_AF-A0A8T1W6D4-F1
#
_entry.id   AF-A0A8T1W6D4-F1
#
_cell.length_a   1.000
_cell.length_b   1.000
_cell.length_c   1.000
_cell.angle_alpha   90.00
_cell.angle_beta   90.00
_cell.angle_gamma   90.00
#
_symmetry.space_group_name_H-M   'P 1'
#
loop_
_entity.id
_entity.type
_entity.pdbx_description
1 polymer ?
#
loop_
_entity_poly.entity_id
_entity_poly.type
_entity_poly.pdbx_seq_one_letter_code
_entity_poly.pdbx_strand_id
1 'polypeptide(L)'
;MKLLDEQSPTSGDMLSRVATVSLSRAGSLFNSTRTPCYLPPSIAGNVPHLTPDNCSRVEDLTAQVVDYGDISSLTKLAIDKKRSFRELLNASGYSVVLSARDYNSDS
;
A
#
# COMPACT_ATOMS: atom_id res chain seq x y z
N MET A 1 -55.08 -27.31 -19.03
CA MET A 1 -54.60 -26.29 -18.09
C MET A 1 -53.17 -26.66 -17.69
N LYS A 2 -52.16 -26.02 -18.28
CA LYS A 2 -50.75 -26.19 -17.85
C LYS A 2 -50.48 -25.10 -16.81
N LEU A 3 -50.13 -25.50 -15.60
CA LEU A 3 -49.59 -24.62 -14.57
C LEU A 3 -48.23 -24.12 -15.06
N LEU A 4 -48.13 -22.80 -15.23
CA LEU A 4 -46.85 -22.11 -15.37
C LEU A 4 -46.28 -22.01 -13.95
N ASP A 5 -45.27 -22.82 -13.64
CA ASP A 5 -44.49 -22.62 -12.43
C ASP A 5 -43.70 -21.31 -12.58
N GLU A 6 -44.09 -20.30 -11.80
CA GLU A 6 -43.29 -19.10 -11.59
C GLU A 6 -41.94 -19.50 -10.98
N GLN A 7 -40.88 -19.51 -11.79
CA GLN A 7 -39.53 -19.55 -11.28
C GLN A 7 -39.25 -18.25 -10.52
N SER A 8 -39.20 -18.37 -9.19
CA SER A 8 -38.77 -17.30 -8.30
C SER A 8 -37.37 -16.81 -8.70
N PRO A 9 -37.17 -15.49 -8.89
CA PRO A 9 -35.89 -14.92 -9.36
C PRO A 9 -34.77 -14.98 -8.31
N THR A 10 -35.02 -15.58 -7.14
CA THR A 10 -34.07 -15.73 -6.04
C THR A 10 -33.49 -17.14 -5.91
N SER A 11 -33.79 -18.04 -6.86
CA SER A 11 -33.32 -19.42 -6.82
C SER A 11 -31.83 -19.52 -7.15
N GLY A 12 -30.96 -19.42 -6.14
CA GLY A 12 -29.63 -20.04 -6.00
C GLY A 12 -28.53 -19.77 -7.05
N ASP A 13 -28.89 -19.34 -8.26
CA ASP A 13 -28.06 -19.36 -9.46
C ASP A 13 -27.33 -18.03 -9.68
N MET A 14 -27.81 -16.96 -9.04
CA MET A 14 -27.04 -15.71 -8.92
C MET A 14 -25.95 -15.81 -7.86
N LEU A 15 -26.10 -16.65 -6.83
CA LEU A 15 -25.05 -16.91 -5.84
C LEU A 15 -23.97 -17.86 -6.38
N SER A 16 -24.35 -18.84 -7.22
CA SER A 16 -23.41 -19.76 -7.87
C SER A 16 -22.53 -19.07 -8.92
N ARG A 17 -23.06 -18.08 -9.66
CA ARG A 17 -22.28 -17.28 -10.64
C ARG A 17 -21.31 -16.28 -10.01
N VAL A 18 -21.60 -15.80 -8.79
CA VAL A 18 -20.68 -14.91 -8.05
C VAL A 18 -19.54 -15.68 -7.39
N ALA A 19 -19.67 -17.00 -7.24
CA ALA A 19 -18.70 -17.84 -6.53
C ALA A 19 -17.48 -18.30 -7.36
N THR A 20 -17.44 -18.08 -8.68
CA THR A 20 -16.43 -18.73 -9.57
C THR A 20 -15.27 -17.86 -10.06
N VAL A 21 -15.09 -16.64 -9.57
CA VAL A 21 -13.83 -15.91 -9.78
C VAL A 21 -13.43 -15.23 -8.46
N SER A 22 -12.69 -15.94 -7.62
CA SER A 22 -11.90 -15.28 -6.57
C SER A 22 -10.85 -14.43 -7.28
N LEU A 23 -11.13 -13.13 -7.48
CA LEU A 23 -10.23 -12.13 -8.09
C LEU A 23 -9.02 -11.78 -7.21
N SER A 24 -8.84 -12.48 -6.10
CA SER A 24 -7.74 -12.29 -5.16
C SER A 24 -6.41 -12.67 -5.80
N ARG A 25 -5.52 -11.67 -5.99
CA ARG A 25 -4.18 -11.88 -6.53
C ARG A 25 -3.16 -11.92 -5.39
N ALA A 26 -2.59 -13.09 -5.15
CA ALA A 26 -1.45 -13.27 -4.24
C ALA A 26 -0.13 -13.26 -5.02
N GLY A 27 0.90 -12.63 -4.45
CA GLY A 27 2.19 -12.45 -5.09
C GLY A 27 3.20 -11.76 -4.19
N SER A 28 4.26 -11.22 -4.78
CA SER A 28 5.28 -10.43 -4.08
C SER A 28 5.62 -9.18 -4.91
N LEU A 29 5.78 -8.04 -4.23
CA LEU A 29 6.25 -6.77 -4.76
C LEU A 29 7.59 -6.42 -4.12
N PHE A 30 8.38 -5.57 -4.78
CA PHE A 30 9.62 -4.98 -4.23
C PHE A 30 10.58 -6.01 -3.58
N ASN A 31 10.70 -7.20 -4.20
CA ASN A 31 11.44 -8.39 -3.78
C ASN A 31 10.90 -9.19 -2.59
N SER A 32 10.22 -8.59 -1.60
CA SER A 32 9.79 -9.31 -0.38
C SER A 32 8.40 -8.96 0.17
N THR A 33 7.69 -7.99 -0.40
CA THR A 33 6.38 -7.54 0.09
C THR A 33 5.26 -8.43 -0.45
N ARG A 34 4.73 -9.35 0.37
CA ARG A 34 3.66 -10.27 -0.03
C ARG A 34 2.34 -9.52 -0.28
N THR A 35 1.62 -9.84 -1.36
CA THR A 35 0.28 -9.27 -1.61
C THR A 35 -0.83 -10.28 -1.32
N PRO A 36 -2.03 -9.82 -0.90
CA PRO A 36 -2.39 -8.44 -0.57
C PRO A 36 -1.68 -7.97 0.72
N CYS A 37 -1.26 -6.70 0.75
CA CYS A 37 -0.60 -6.08 1.90
C CYS A 37 -1.14 -4.69 2.18
N TYR A 38 -0.98 -4.26 3.43
CA TYR A 38 -1.01 -2.86 3.80
C TYR A 38 0.41 -2.31 3.85
N LEU A 39 0.62 -1.12 3.29
CA LEU A 39 1.87 -0.39 3.41
C LEU A 39 1.68 0.76 4.39
N PRO A 40 2.39 0.77 5.54
CA PRO A 40 2.22 1.84 6.52
C PRO A 40 2.72 3.17 5.98
N PRO A 41 1.98 4.27 6.25
CA PRO A 41 2.46 5.61 5.94
C PRO A 41 3.62 5.96 6.87
N SER A 42 4.62 6.65 6.33
CA SER A 42 5.74 7.19 7.06
C SER A 42 5.99 8.65 6.68
N ILE A 43 6.38 9.45 7.68
CA ILE A 43 6.69 10.86 7.51
C ILE A 43 8.20 10.97 7.42
N ALA A 44 8.69 11.47 6.28
CA ALA A 44 10.13 11.52 5.99
C ALA A 44 10.84 10.18 6.25
N GLY A 45 10.17 9.07 5.96
CA GLY A 45 10.71 7.72 6.11
C GLY A 45 10.63 7.10 7.51
N ASN A 46 10.05 7.80 8.49
CA ASN A 46 9.81 7.26 9.83
C ASN A 46 8.33 6.91 10.04
N VAL A 47 8.05 5.68 10.48
CA VAL A 47 6.68 5.27 10.83
C VAL A 47 6.29 5.97 12.14
N PRO A 48 5.16 6.71 12.19
CA PRO A 48 4.76 7.46 13.37
C PRO A 48 4.72 6.60 14.62
N HIS A 49 5.28 7.12 15.72
CA HIS A 49 5.33 6.49 17.05
C HIS A 49 6.14 5.18 17.14
N LEU A 50 6.78 4.74 16.05
CA LEU A 50 7.69 3.59 16.07
C LEU A 50 9.14 4.06 16.01
N THR A 51 9.96 3.53 16.92
CA THR A 51 11.41 3.65 16.82
C THR A 51 11.94 2.72 15.73
N PRO A 52 13.15 2.96 15.20
CA PRO A 52 13.78 2.02 14.27
C PRO A 52 13.93 0.59 14.83
N ASP A 53 14.18 0.46 16.13
CA ASP A 53 14.23 -0.85 16.82
C ASP A 53 12.85 -1.53 16.88
N ASN A 54 11.77 -0.77 17.04
CA ASN A 54 10.43 -1.35 16.96
C ASN A 54 10.10 -1.79 15.52
N CYS A 55 10.47 -0.99 14.52
CA CYS A 55 10.28 -1.32 13.11
C CYS A 55 11.04 -2.57 12.68
N SER A 56 12.26 -2.81 13.20
CA SER A 56 13.05 -4.00 12.85
C SER A 56 12.46 -5.30 13.39
N ARG A 57 11.61 -5.22 14.41
CA ARG A 57 10.90 -6.37 15.00
C ARG A 57 9.58 -6.70 14.29
N VAL A 58 9.12 -5.86 13.37
CA VAL A 58 7.93 -6.12 12.56
C VAL A 58 8.38 -6.86 11.30
N GLU A 59 8.34 -8.19 11.33
CA GLU A 59 8.86 -9.05 10.24
C GLU A 59 8.23 -8.76 8.88
N ASP A 60 6.95 -8.39 8.86
CA ASP A 60 6.22 -8.09 7.63
C ASP A 60 6.44 -6.65 7.11
N LEU A 61 7.14 -5.80 7.88
CA LEU A 61 7.46 -4.44 7.46
C LEU A 61 8.59 -4.47 6.44
N THR A 62 8.22 -4.62 5.18
CA THR A 62 9.16 -4.73 4.04
C THR A 62 9.13 -3.50 3.13
N ALA A 63 8.05 -2.71 3.23
CA ALA A 63 7.86 -1.49 2.46
C ALA A 63 7.01 -0.48 3.25
N GLN A 64 7.19 0.80 2.94
CA GLN A 64 6.44 1.91 3.54
C GLN A 64 6.08 2.97 2.48
N VAL A 65 4.99 3.70 2.71
CA VAL A 65 4.56 4.79 1.84
C VAL A 65 5.04 6.11 2.41
N VAL A 66 5.70 6.92 1.60
CA VAL A 66 6.11 8.28 1.95
C VAL A 66 5.40 9.26 1.02
N ASP A 67 4.75 10.26 1.60
CA ASP A 67 4.06 11.30 0.84
C ASP A 67 5.07 12.29 0.24
N TYR A 68 4.88 12.65 -1.03
CA TYR A 68 5.78 13.58 -1.72
C TYR A 68 5.80 14.96 -1.04
N GLY A 69 4.67 15.42 -0.49
CA GLY A 69 4.57 16.66 0.25
C GLY A 69 5.57 16.72 1.41
N ASP A 70 5.69 15.63 2.16
CA ASP A 70 6.57 15.51 3.34
C ASP A 70 8.06 15.60 2.99
N ILE A 71 8.45 15.16 1.79
CA ILE A 71 9.85 14.98 1.41
C ILE A 71 10.36 15.97 0.37
N SER A 72 9.48 16.73 -0.27
CA SER A 72 9.81 17.72 -1.30
C SER A 72 10.94 18.68 -0.86
N SER A 73 10.87 19.16 0.38
CA SER A 73 11.88 20.05 0.96
C SER A 73 13.18 19.33 1.34
N LEU A 74 13.12 18.01 1.60
CA LEU A 74 14.27 17.18 1.99
C LEU A 74 15.15 16.81 0.80
N THR A 75 14.62 16.80 -0.42
CA THR A 75 15.41 16.50 -1.63
C THR A 75 16.54 17.51 -1.82
N LYS A 76 16.27 18.80 -1.59
CA LYS A 76 17.29 19.85 -1.63
C LYS A 76 18.39 19.61 -0.58
N LEU A 77 17.99 19.25 0.64
CA LEU A 77 18.92 18.94 1.72
C LEU A 77 19.83 17.74 1.38
N ALA A 78 19.29 16.69 0.73
CA ALA A 78 20.09 15.54 0.31
C ALA A 78 21.18 15.92 -0.71
N ILE A 79 20.83 16.78 -1.67
CA ILE A 79 21.76 17.33 -2.67
C ILE A 79 22.87 18.13 -1.98
N ASP A 80 22.47 19.08 -1.12
CA ASP A 80 23.42 19.96 -0.42
C ASP A 80 24.38 19.19 0.48
N LYS A 81 23.89 18.13 1.13
CA LYS A 81 24.69 17.26 2.01
C LYS A 81 25.44 16.15 1.28
N LYS A 82 25.24 15.98 -0.04
CA LYS A 82 25.80 14.88 -0.85
C LYS A 82 25.54 13.49 -0.23
N ARG A 83 24.36 13.30 0.36
CA ARG A 83 23.94 12.02 0.94
C ARG A 83 22.90 11.36 0.06
N SER A 84 22.82 10.04 0.11
CA SER A 84 21.74 9.36 -0.61
C SER A 84 20.40 9.72 0.04
N PHE A 85 19.37 9.89 -0.79
CA PHE A 85 18.05 10.26 -0.28
C PHE A 85 17.47 9.18 0.64
N ARG A 86 17.78 7.90 0.37
CA ARG A 86 17.40 6.76 1.22
C ARG A 86 18.05 6.80 2.61
N GLU A 87 19.32 7.19 2.68
CA GLU A 87 20.00 7.41 3.98
C GLU A 87 19.35 8.56 4.75
N LEU A 88 19.00 9.65 4.06
CA LEU A 88 18.38 10.81 4.69
C LEU A 88 16.99 10.47 5.26
N LEU A 89 16.25 9.58 4.60
CA LEU A 89 14.95 9.07 5.07
C LEU A 89 15.07 7.94 6.10
N ASN A 90 16.27 7.53 6.50
CA ASN A 90 16.51 6.37 7.36
C ASN A 90 15.80 5.08 6.86
N ALA A 91 15.65 4.95 5.54
CA ALA A 91 14.84 3.91 4.91
C ALA A 91 15.71 2.88 4.17
N SER A 92 16.93 2.62 4.64
CA SER A 92 17.87 1.70 3.99
C SER A 92 17.38 0.26 3.99
N GLY A 93 16.69 -0.17 5.05
CA GLY A 93 16.17 -1.54 5.23
C GLY A 93 14.82 -1.84 4.57
N TYR A 94 14.14 -0.85 3.99
CA TYR A 94 12.78 -1.00 3.48
C TYR A 94 12.62 -0.46 2.07
N SER A 95 11.71 -1.04 1.31
CA SER A 95 11.26 -0.43 0.05
C SER A 95 10.44 0.83 0.36
N VAL A 96 10.66 1.88 -0.43
CA VAL A 96 9.94 3.15 -0.26
C VAL A 96 9.04 3.33 -1.46
N VAL A 97 7.74 3.44 -1.21
CA VAL A 97 6.73 3.79 -2.20
C VAL A 97 6.43 5.27 -2.03
N LEU A 98 6.57 6.05 -3.10
CA LEU A 98 6.23 7.46 -3.07
C LEU A 98 4.77 7.64 -3.46
N SER A 99 3.96 8.20 -2.57
CA SER A 99 2.63 8.66 -2.90
C SER A 99 2.66 10.13 -3.27
N ALA A 100 1.90 10.51 -4.29
CA ALA A 100 1.63 11.90 -4.60
C ALA A 100 0.12 12.12 -4.52
N ARG A 101 -0.29 13.10 -3.72
CA ARG A 101 -1.64 13.66 -3.79
C ARG A 101 -1.68 14.72 -4.88
N ASP A 102 -2.88 15.16 -5.24
CA ASP A 102 -2.99 16.40 -5.99
C ASP A 102 -2.60 17.56 -5.05
N TYR A 103 -1.35 18.02 -5.14
CA TYR A 103 -0.88 19.19 -4.39
C TYR A 103 -1.13 20.50 -5.14
N ASN A 104 -1.70 20.45 -6.36
CA ASN A 104 -2.02 21.61 -7.18
C ASN A 104 -3.52 21.95 -7.12
N SER A 105 -4.34 21.13 -6.48
CA SER A 105 -5.73 21.50 -6.19
C SER A 105 -5.73 22.57 -5.10
N ASP A 106 -5.98 23.81 -5.51
CA ASP A 106 -6.21 24.94 -4.60
C ASP A 106 -7.22 24.52 -3.51
N SER A 107 -6.82 24.73 -2.25
CA SER A 107 -7.64 24.47 -1.05
C SER A 107 -8.64 25.58 -0.80
#